data_AF-A0A6I9N7V1-F1
#
_entry.id   AF-A0A6I9N7V1-F1
#
_cell.length_a   1.000
_cell.length_b   1.000
_cell.length_c   1.000
_cell.angle_alpha   90.00
_cell.angle_beta   90.00
_cell.angle_gamma   90.00
#
_symmetry.space_group_name_H-M   'P 1'
#
loop_
_entity.id
_entity.type
_entity.pdbx_description
1 polymer ?
#
loop_
_entity_poly.entity_id
_entity_poly.type
_entity_poly.pdbx_seq_one_letter_code
_entity_poly.pdbx_strand_id
1 'polypeptide(L)'
;FNFEDETPTTHFDTFPAAILTVFQILTGEDWNAVMYHGIESQGGVKGGMFTSIYFIILTLFGNYTLLNVFLAIAVDNLANAQELTKDEEEQEEAINKKLTLQKTKEGKEVSPMSATNISITS
;
A
#
# COMPACT_ATOMS: atom_id res chain seq x y z
N PHE A 1 -30.58 -12.78 36.82
CA PHE A 1 -29.15 -13.13 36.90
C PHE A 1 -28.87 -14.06 35.73
N ASN A 2 -28.45 -13.50 34.60
CA ASN A 2 -27.83 -14.25 33.51
C ASN A 2 -26.49 -13.54 33.31
N PHE A 3 -25.44 -14.05 33.95
CA PHE A 3 -24.10 -13.83 33.45
C PHE A 3 -23.83 -15.10 32.66
N GLU A 4 -24.16 -15.03 31.36
CA GLU A 4 -23.56 -15.97 30.42
C GLU A 4 -22.06 -15.77 30.60
N ASP A 5 -21.36 -16.83 30.99
CA ASP A 5 -19.90 -16.92 30.93
C ASP A 5 -19.50 -16.82 29.45
N GLU A 6 -19.64 -15.64 28.87
CA GLU A 6 -19.13 -15.30 27.56
C GLU A 6 -17.61 -15.29 27.70
N THR A 7 -16.97 -16.37 27.24
CA THR A 7 -15.53 -16.36 27.00
C THR A 7 -15.19 -15.08 26.26
N PRO A 8 -14.31 -14.21 26.80
CA PRO A 8 -13.93 -12.98 26.13
C PRO A 8 -13.52 -13.30 24.70
N THR A 9 -13.99 -12.51 23.72
CA THR A 9 -13.64 -12.72 22.31
C THR A 9 -12.13 -12.68 22.07
N THR A 10 -11.39 -12.08 23.00
CA THR A 10 -9.93 -12.01 23.07
C THR A 10 -9.36 -13.13 23.94
N HIS A 11 -9.17 -14.30 23.35
CA HIS A 11 -8.64 -15.46 24.05
C HIS A 11 -7.74 -16.32 23.15
N PHE A 12 -6.93 -17.19 23.77
CA PHE A 12 -5.96 -18.03 23.09
C PHE A 12 -6.38 -19.52 23.04
N ASP A 13 -7.65 -19.85 23.30
CA ASP A 13 -8.10 -21.25 23.40
C ASP A 13 -8.26 -21.95 22.05
N THR A 14 -8.49 -21.17 20.98
CA THR A 14 -8.60 -21.71 19.62
C THR A 14 -7.70 -20.94 18.67
N PHE A 15 -7.23 -21.63 17.62
CA PHE A 15 -6.33 -21.02 16.64
C PHE A 15 -6.90 -19.76 15.95
N PRO A 16 -8.17 -19.75 15.49
CA PRO A 16 -8.76 -18.54 14.92
C PRO A 16 -8.88 -17.38 15.94
N ALA A 17 -9.31 -17.67 17.17
CA ALA A 17 -9.40 -16.65 18.22
C ALA A 17 -8.02 -16.08 18.60
N ALA A 18 -6.99 -16.93 18.63
CA ALA A 18 -5.62 -16.52 18.86
C ALA A 18 -5.11 -15.57 17.75
N ILE A 19 -5.42 -15.85 16.48
CA ILE A 19 -5.08 -14.96 15.36
C ILE A 19 -5.77 -13.61 15.51
N LEU A 20 -7.07 -13.59 15.83
CA LEU A 20 -7.82 -12.34 16.03
C LEU A 20 -7.26 -11.53 17.20
N THR A 21 -6.93 -12.20 18.29
CA THR A 21 -6.32 -11.58 19.48
C THR A 21 -4.95 -10.99 19.15
N VAL A 22 -4.12 -11.69 18.38
CA VAL A 22 -2.82 -11.16 17.90
C VAL A 22 -3.05 -9.98 16.95
N PHE A 23 -4.01 -10.07 16.03
CA PHE A 23 -4.36 -8.96 15.15
C PHE A 23 -4.77 -7.72 15.94
N GLN A 24 -5.64 -7.86 16.93
CA GLN A 24 -6.05 -6.77 17.82
C GLN A 24 -4.87 -6.15 18.60
N ILE A 25 -3.92 -6.97 19.08
CA ILE A 25 -2.71 -6.45 19.72
C ILE A 25 -1.87 -5.65 18.73
N LEU A 26 -1.73 -6.14 17.49
CA LEU A 26 -0.96 -5.49 16.44
C LEU A 26 -1.63 -4.21 15.91
N THR A 27 -2.95 -4.08 15.96
CA THR A 27 -3.63 -2.81 15.66
C THR A 27 -3.52 -1.80 16.80
N GLY A 28 -3.05 -2.23 17.98
CA GLY A 28 -2.93 -1.40 19.18
C GLY A 28 -4.25 -1.19 19.92
N GLU A 29 -5.28 -1.96 19.60
CA GLU A 29 -6.59 -1.86 20.23
C GLU A 29 -6.64 -2.72 21.51
N ASP A 30 -6.85 -2.08 22.67
CA ASP A 30 -7.01 -2.75 23.98
C ASP A 30 -5.96 -3.84 24.30
N TRP A 31 -4.76 -3.71 23.72
CA TRP A 31 -3.65 -4.67 23.89
C TRP A 31 -3.21 -4.80 25.35
N ASN A 32 -3.35 -3.74 26.13
CA ASN A 32 -3.06 -3.72 27.56
C ASN A 32 -4.06 -4.58 28.36
N ALA A 33 -5.34 -4.55 28.01
CA ALA A 33 -6.39 -5.37 28.62
C ALA A 33 -6.13 -6.85 28.34
N VAL A 34 -5.81 -7.20 27.08
CA VAL A 34 -5.41 -8.56 26.71
C VAL A 34 -4.18 -9.03 27.50
N MET A 35 -3.18 -8.17 27.68
CA MET A 35 -2.03 -8.45 28.51
C MET A 35 -2.42 -8.67 29.99
N TYR A 36 -3.29 -7.83 30.55
CA TYR A 36 -3.75 -7.97 31.94
C TYR A 36 -4.49 -9.28 32.16
N HIS A 37 -5.39 -9.67 31.25
CA HIS A 37 -6.05 -10.98 31.29
C HIS A 37 -5.06 -12.14 31.16
N GLY A 38 -4.04 -12.00 30.30
CA GLY A 38 -2.96 -12.98 30.18
C GLY A 38 -2.18 -13.16 31.49
N ILE A 39 -1.88 -12.07 32.20
CA ILE A 39 -1.21 -12.10 33.51
C ILE A 39 -2.08 -12.75 34.57
N GLU A 40 -3.37 -12.41 34.61
CA GLU A 40 -4.32 -12.97 35.57
C GLU A 40 -4.47 -14.49 35.38
N SER A 41 -4.55 -14.95 34.13
CA SER A 41 -4.64 -16.38 33.80
C SER A 41 -3.40 -17.20 34.19
N GLN A 42 -2.21 -16.57 34.26
CA GLN A 42 -0.92 -17.20 34.59
C GLN A 42 -0.62 -17.25 36.10
N GLY A 43 -1.61 -16.99 36.96
CA GLY A 43 -1.43 -17.00 38.42
C GLY A 43 -1.04 -15.63 39.01
N GLY A 44 -1.34 -14.54 38.29
CA GLY A 44 -1.23 -13.17 38.77
C GLY A 44 0.19 -12.58 38.73
N VAL A 45 0.36 -11.44 39.40
CA VAL A 45 1.51 -10.53 39.24
C VAL A 45 2.88 -11.19 39.44
N LYS A 46 2.98 -12.24 40.28
CA LYS A 46 4.25 -12.94 40.55
C LYS A 46 4.78 -13.72 39.34
N GLY A 47 3.91 -14.27 38.50
CA GLY A 47 4.26 -14.88 37.20
C GLY A 47 4.07 -13.92 36.02
N GLY A 48 3.26 -12.88 36.21
CA GLY A 48 2.86 -11.92 35.19
C GLY A 48 3.97 -11.11 34.55
N MET A 49 5.07 -10.86 35.26
CA MET A 49 6.15 -10.00 34.75
C MET A 49 6.75 -10.52 33.44
N PHE A 50 6.97 -11.84 33.34
CA PHE A 50 7.50 -12.45 32.10
C PHE A 50 6.47 -12.38 30.96
N THR A 51 5.20 -12.61 31.28
CA THR A 51 4.08 -12.47 30.33
C THR A 51 3.95 -11.04 29.83
N SER A 52 4.08 -10.03 30.69
CA SER A 52 4.08 -8.61 30.28
C SER A 52 5.20 -8.30 29.30
N ILE A 53 6.41 -8.80 29.54
CA ILE A 53 7.56 -8.59 28.65
C ILE A 53 7.28 -9.20 27.27
N TYR A 54 6.68 -10.39 27.22
CA TYR A 54 6.26 -11.00 25.95
C TYR A 54 5.30 -10.08 25.17
N PHE A 55 4.23 -9.59 25.80
CA PHE A 55 3.26 -8.71 25.14
C PHE A 55 3.88 -7.38 24.70
N ILE A 56 4.76 -6.77 25.51
CA ILE A 56 5.45 -5.52 25.14
C ILE A 56 6.35 -5.73 23.93
N ILE A 57 7.14 -6.81 23.91
CA ILE A 57 7.99 -7.15 22.77
C ILE A 57 7.14 -7.42 21.53
N LEU A 58 6.07 -8.21 21.66
CA LEU A 58 5.15 -8.51 20.57
C LEU A 58 4.55 -7.22 19.98
N THR A 59 4.06 -6.31 20.81
CA THR A 59 3.48 -5.05 20.36
C THR A 59 4.52 -4.18 19.66
N LEU A 60 5.71 -4.00 20.23
CA LEU A 60 6.74 -3.13 19.65
C LEU A 60 7.32 -3.68 18.36
N PHE A 61 7.80 -4.93 18.36
CA PHE A 61 8.41 -5.54 17.19
C PHE A 61 7.39 -5.86 16.11
N GLY A 62 6.18 -6.28 16.50
CA GLY A 62 5.08 -6.53 15.59
C GLY A 62 4.67 -5.27 14.83
N ASN A 63 4.44 -4.16 15.54
CA ASN A 63 4.13 -2.87 14.91
C ASN A 63 5.29 -2.36 14.05
N TYR A 64 6.53 -2.46 14.52
CA TYR A 64 7.70 -2.07 13.72
C TYR A 64 7.79 -2.86 12.41
N THR A 65 7.57 -4.17 12.46
CA THR A 65 7.57 -5.03 11.28
C THR A 65 6.43 -4.67 10.33
N LEU A 66 5.22 -4.46 10.85
CA LEU A 66 4.06 -4.04 10.05
C LEU A 66 4.29 -2.69 9.38
N LEU A 67 4.81 -1.71 10.10
CA LEU A 67 5.12 -0.39 9.56
C LEU A 67 6.19 -0.46 8.47
N ASN A 68 7.24 -1.25 8.67
CA ASN A 68 8.27 -1.43 7.65
C ASN A 68 7.73 -2.09 6.39
N VAL A 69 6.90 -3.13 6.53
CA VAL A 69 6.26 -3.80 5.39
C VAL A 69 5.28 -2.86 4.69
N PHE A 70 4.47 -2.14 5.45
CA PHE A 70 3.54 -1.14 4.90
C PHE A 70 4.28 -0.05 4.14
N LEU A 71 5.37 0.49 4.70
CA LEU A 71 6.17 1.51 4.05
C LEU A 71 6.81 0.99 2.77
N ALA A 72 7.38 -0.22 2.79
CA ALA A 72 7.95 -0.85 1.60
C ALA A 72 6.89 -0.97 0.49
N ILE A 73 5.72 -1.51 0.82
CA ILE A 73 4.60 -1.65 -0.14
C ILE A 73 4.13 -0.27 -0.64
N ALA A 74 3.99 0.72 0.24
CA ALA A 74 3.53 2.06 -0.14
C ALA A 74 4.52 2.76 -1.07
N VAL A 75 5.82 2.64 -0.78
CA VAL A 75 6.89 3.19 -1.63
C VAL A 75 6.91 2.49 -2.98
N ASP A 76 6.82 1.17 -3.02
CA ASP A 76 6.81 0.40 -4.27
C ASP A 76 5.59 0.77 -5.14
N ASN A 77 4.40 0.86 -4.54
CA ASN A 77 3.20 1.27 -5.26
C ASN A 77 3.29 2.71 -5.78
N LEU A 78 3.85 3.63 -4.99
CA LEU A 78 4.03 5.02 -5.42
C LEU A 78 5.05 5.13 -6.55
N ALA A 79 6.17 4.41 -6.47
CA ALA A 79 7.17 4.38 -7.53
C ALA A 79 6.59 3.84 -8.84
N ASN A 80 5.86 2.72 -8.79
CA ASN A 80 5.18 2.14 -9.95
C ASN A 80 4.17 3.12 -10.58
N ALA A 81 3.36 3.81 -9.76
CA ALA A 81 2.41 4.80 -10.25
C ALA A 81 3.11 6.00 -10.92
N GLN A 82 4.23 6.48 -10.35
CA GLN A 82 5.00 7.57 -10.94
C GLN A 82 5.72 7.19 -12.22
N GLU A 83 6.17 5.93 -12.36
CA GLU A 83 6.79 5.41 -13.58
C GLU A 83 5.77 5.34 -14.72
N LEU A 84 4.57 4.80 -14.47
CA LEU A 84 3.47 4.76 -15.44
C LEU A 84 3.09 6.16 -15.96
N THR A 85 2.94 7.15 -15.07
CA THR A 85 2.62 8.53 -15.49
C THR A 85 3.72 9.12 -16.37
N LYS A 86 4.99 8.89 -16.06
CA LYS A 86 6.11 9.39 -16.88
C LYS A 86 6.13 8.75 -18.25
N ASP A 87 5.95 7.43 -18.34
CA ASP A 87 5.92 6.71 -19.61
C ASP A 87 4.77 7.20 -20.52
N GLU A 88 3.60 7.46 -19.93
CA GLU A 88 2.45 8.03 -20.64
C GLU A 88 2.74 9.44 -21.17
N GLU A 89 3.32 10.31 -20.35
CA GLU A 89 3.73 11.66 -20.74
C GLU A 89 4.77 11.64 -21.88
N GLU A 90 5.81 10.79 -21.76
CA GLU A 90 6.83 10.64 -22.80
C GLU A 90 6.26 10.11 -24.12
N GLN A 91 5.32 9.16 -24.05
CA GLN A 91 4.65 8.63 -25.23
C GLN A 91 3.76 9.68 -25.91
N GLU A 92 3.02 10.46 -25.13
CA GLU A 92 2.18 11.55 -25.64
C GLU A 92 3.03 12.65 -26.31
N GLU A 93 4.15 13.04 -25.69
CA GLU A 93 5.11 13.97 -26.28
C GLU A 93 5.70 13.43 -27.60
N ALA A 94 6.08 12.15 -27.63
CA ALA A 94 6.62 11.52 -28.83
C ALA A 94 5.59 11.47 -29.98
N ILE A 95 4.32 11.18 -29.68
CA ILE A 95 3.23 11.18 -30.64
C ILE A 95 2.97 12.60 -31.16
N ASN A 96 2.86 13.59 -30.27
CA ASN A 96 2.63 14.99 -30.63
C ASN A 96 3.76 15.55 -31.51
N LYS A 97 5.01 15.21 -31.20
CA LYS A 97 6.17 15.59 -32.01
C LYS A 97 6.12 14.95 -33.40
N LYS A 98 5.79 13.66 -33.51
CA LYS A 98 5.62 12.96 -34.81
C LYS A 98 4.49 13.57 -35.64
N LEU A 99 3.33 13.86 -35.04
CA LEU A 99 2.20 14.49 -35.70
C LEU A 99 2.55 15.89 -36.24
N THR A 100 3.26 16.70 -35.45
CA THR A 100 3.69 18.05 -35.85
C THR A 100 4.67 18.01 -37.03
N LEU A 101 5.60 17.05 -37.02
CA LEU A 101 6.55 16.84 -38.12
C LEU A 101 5.85 16.40 -39.40
N GLN A 102 4.84 15.52 -39.33
CA GLN A 102 4.07 15.08 -40.50
C GLN A 102 3.28 16.24 -41.12
N LYS A 103 2.52 17.01 -40.31
CA LYS A 103 1.78 18.19 -40.79
C LYS A 103 2.68 19.20 -41.50
N THR A 104 3.90 19.39 -41.00
CA THR A 104 4.88 20.31 -41.60
C THR A 104 5.41 19.79 -42.94
N LYS A 105 5.61 18.47 -43.07
CA LYS A 105 6.05 17.83 -44.33
C LYS A 105 4.95 17.88 -45.40
N GLU A 106 3.72 17.49 -45.05
CA GLU A 106 2.58 17.54 -45.97
C GLU A 106 2.33 18.96 -46.47
N GLY A 107 2.32 19.97 -45.57
CA GLY A 107 2.16 21.38 -45.96
C GLY A 107 3.28 21.92 -46.86
N LYS A 108 4.50 21.36 -46.76
CA LYS A 108 5.62 21.68 -47.66
C LYS A 108 5.55 20.94 -48.99
N GLU A 109 4.86 19.82 -49.11
CA GLU A 109 4.75 19.06 -50.38
C GLU A 109 3.62 19.57 -51.30
N VAL A 110 2.53 20.12 -50.76
CA VAL A 110 1.47 20.74 -51.58
C VAL A 110 1.85 22.11 -52.17
N SER A 111 2.77 22.87 -51.55
CA SER A 111 3.22 24.18 -52.05
C SER A 111 4.04 24.14 -53.36
N PRO A 112 5.06 23.27 -53.53
CA PRO A 112 5.88 23.26 -54.74
C PRO A 112 5.20 22.60 -55.95
N MET A 113 4.32 21.60 -55.75
CA MET A 113 3.61 20.94 -56.87
C MET A 113 2.56 21.83 -57.54
N SER A 114 1.91 22.73 -56.79
CA SER A 114 0.97 23.71 -57.37
C SER A 114 1.68 24.74 -58.24
N ALA A 115 2.89 25.16 -57.86
CA ALA A 115 3.69 26.12 -58.62
C ALA A 115 4.20 25.54 -59.95
N THR A 116 4.58 24.26 -60.00
CA THR A 116 5.14 23.64 -61.20
C THR A 116 4.10 23.40 -62.32
N ASN A 117 2.84 23.13 -61.97
CA ASN A 117 1.79 22.96 -63.00
C ASN A 117 1.37 24.27 -63.67
N ILE A 118 1.64 25.43 -63.05
CA ILE A 118 1.31 26.74 -63.62
C ILE A 118 2.40 27.20 -64.60
N SER A 119 3.65 26.75 -64.42
CA SER A 119 4.78 27.16 -65.28
C SER A 119 4.93 26.35 -66.57
N ILE A 120 4.20 25.24 -66.75
CA ILE A 120 4.27 24.40 -67.96
C ILE A 120 3.13 24.74 -68.95
N THR A 121 2.15 25.56 -68.55
CA THR A 121 1.02 25.99 -69.39
C THR A 121 1.07 27.50 -69.66
N SER A 122 2.15 28.04 -70.23
CA SER A 122 2.17 29.38 -70.85
C SER A 122 3.35 29.50 -71.81
#